data_AF-A0A519QRM9-F1
#
_entry.id   AF-A0A519QRM9-F1
#
_cell.length_a   1.000
_cell.length_b   1.000
_cell.length_c   1.000
_cell.angle_alpha   90.00
_cell.angle_beta   90.00
_cell.angle_gamma   90.00
#
_symmetry.space_group_name_H-M   'P 1'
#
loop_
_entity.id
_entity.type
_entity.pdbx_description
1 polymer ?
#
loop_
_entity_poly.entity_id
_entity_poly.type
_entity_poly.pdbx_seq_one_letter_code
_entity_poly.pdbx_strand_id
1 'polypeptide(L)'
;MASLTVSAQEEIIKESELPAPSVTFLAANFKNNPIRTVVKDTDKSKVTFEVTLTDGTEVEFTQKGDWKEVDGDKKPIPTAFIPKTILDYVKAKYPNEQITHIDKGLRDYDVDLTNGLDLEFDLKGKFLRIDK
;
A
#
# COMPACT_ATOMS: atom_id res chain seq x y z
N MET A 1 6.23 -22.19 32.27
CA MET A 1 6.60 -21.92 30.87
C MET A 1 5.93 -20.61 30.49
N ALA A 2 6.72 -19.55 30.26
CA ALA A 2 6.21 -18.19 30.03
C ALA A 2 5.51 -18.09 28.67
N SER A 3 4.28 -17.58 28.67
CA SER A 3 3.60 -17.14 27.45
C SER A 3 4.29 -15.88 26.92
N LEU A 4 4.90 -15.96 25.74
CA LEU A 4 5.36 -14.80 25.00
C LEU A 4 4.14 -14.16 24.33
N THR A 5 3.52 -13.19 24.99
CA THR A 5 2.61 -12.28 24.31
C THR A 5 3.46 -11.35 23.45
N VAL A 6 3.50 -11.61 22.14
CA VAL A 6 3.91 -10.59 21.16
C VAL A 6 2.72 -9.65 21.06
N SER A 7 2.85 -8.44 21.60
CA SER A 7 1.86 -7.39 21.44
C SER A 7 2.38 -6.40 20.42
N ALA A 8 1.71 -6.31 19.27
CA ALA A 8 1.82 -5.15 18.40
C ALA A 8 1.34 -3.91 19.18
N GLN A 9 2.01 -2.78 18.99
CA GLN A 9 1.65 -1.51 19.62
C GLN A 9 1.29 -0.49 18.54
N GLU A 10 0.01 -0.12 18.50
CA GLU A 10 -0.50 0.95 17.66
C GLU A 10 -0.56 2.26 18.43
N GLU A 11 -0.06 3.34 17.82
CA GLU A 11 -0.06 4.69 18.38
C GLU A 11 -0.56 5.68 17.32
N ILE A 12 -1.60 6.47 17.65
CA ILE A 12 -2.01 7.58 16.79
C ILE A 12 -0.99 8.71 16.96
N ILE A 13 -0.34 9.10 15.86
CA ILE A 13 0.70 10.12 15.83
C ILE A 13 0.28 11.32 14.96
N LYS A 14 1.06 12.39 15.00
CA LYS A 14 0.84 13.56 14.12
C LYS A 14 1.46 13.31 12.75
N GLU A 15 0.90 13.93 11.71
CA GLU A 15 1.46 13.94 10.35
C GLU A 15 2.93 14.40 10.31
N SER A 16 3.32 15.33 11.19
CA SER A 16 4.69 15.83 11.31
C SER A 16 5.71 14.78 11.75
N GLU A 17 5.25 13.63 12.23
CA GLU A 17 6.08 12.51 12.67
C GLU A 17 6.28 11.46 11.56
N LEU A 18 5.62 11.63 10.41
CA LEU A 18 5.86 10.80 9.24
C LEU A 18 7.27 11.01 8.67
N PRO A 19 7.92 9.96 8.15
CA PRO A 19 9.15 10.11 7.39
C PRO A 19 8.96 11.02 6.16
N ALA A 20 9.96 11.83 5.85
CA ALA A 20 9.91 12.76 4.71
C ALA A 20 9.59 12.08 3.34
N PRO A 21 10.06 10.86 3.05
CA PRO A 21 9.66 10.16 1.82
C PRO A 21 8.15 9.89 1.75
N SER A 22 7.50 9.53 2.86
CA SER A 22 6.05 9.32 2.93
C SER A 22 5.29 10.59 2.61
N VAL A 23 5.68 11.72 3.20
CA VAL A 23 5.05 13.03 2.94
C VAL A 23 5.16 13.40 1.46
N THR A 24 6.32 13.16 0.86
CA THR A 24 6.55 13.40 -0.58
C THR A 24 5.66 12.52 -1.45
N PHE A 25 5.53 11.24 -1.09
CA PHE A 25 4.68 10.29 -1.80
C PHE A 25 3.20 10.69 -1.74
N LEU A 26 2.70 11.05 -0.55
CA LEU A 26 1.32 11.49 -0.36
C LEU A 26 1.03 12.77 -1.16
N ALA A 27 1.93 13.75 -1.12
CA ALA A 27 1.77 15.00 -1.87
C ALA A 27 1.74 14.78 -3.39
N ALA A 28 2.50 13.81 -3.91
CA ALA A 28 2.59 13.52 -5.34
C ALA A 28 1.36 12.76 -5.87
N ASN A 29 0.79 11.85 -5.06
CA ASN A 29 -0.25 10.93 -5.52
C ASN A 29 -1.66 11.25 -4.99
N PHE A 30 -1.76 11.90 -3.83
CA PHE A 30 -3.01 12.06 -3.07
C PHE A 30 -3.30 13.52 -2.70
N LYS A 31 -2.88 14.48 -3.53
CA LYS A 31 -2.98 15.92 -3.26
C LYS A 31 -4.39 16.41 -2.88
N ASN A 32 -5.43 15.77 -3.40
CA ASN A 32 -6.83 16.16 -3.15
C ASN A 32 -7.48 15.37 -2.01
N ASN A 33 -6.72 14.52 -1.33
CA ASN A 33 -7.17 13.59 -0.32
C ASN A 33 -6.36 13.88 0.97
N PRO A 34 -6.79 14.83 1.79
CA PRO A 34 -6.12 15.13 3.05
C PRO A 34 -5.96 13.90 3.94
N ILE A 35 -4.94 13.92 4.79
CA ILE A 35 -4.75 12.90 5.82
C ILE A 35 -5.87 13.02 6.85
N ARG A 36 -6.47 11.89 7.22
CA ARG A 36 -7.48 11.78 8.28
C ARG A 36 -6.84 11.29 9.57
N THR A 37 -6.06 10.22 9.50
CA THR A 37 -5.42 9.57 10.65
C THR A 37 -4.05 9.03 10.24
N VAL A 38 -3.10 9.07 11.20
CA VAL A 38 -1.81 8.42 11.07
C VAL A 38 -1.62 7.51 12.28
N VAL A 39 -1.42 6.22 12.03
CA VAL A 39 -1.12 5.22 13.04
C VAL A 39 0.31 4.73 12.82
N LYS A 40 1.11 4.75 13.88
CA LYS A 40 2.40 4.08 13.92
C LYS A 40 2.18 2.71 14.54
N ASP A 41 2.42 1.66 13.77
CA ASP A 41 2.44 0.29 14.28
C ASP A 41 3.89 -0.13 14.55
N THR A 42 4.09 -0.75 15.71
CA THR A 42 5.35 -1.36 16.11
C THR A 42 5.09 -2.81 16.53
N ASP A 43 5.40 -3.74 15.64
CA ASP A 43 5.43 -5.18 15.94
C ASP A 43 6.89 -5.65 16.07
N LYS A 44 7.28 -6.01 17.30
CA LYS A 44 8.64 -6.38 17.72
C LYS A 44 9.67 -5.31 17.34
N SER A 45 10.28 -5.45 16.16
CA SER A 45 11.31 -4.55 15.63
C SER A 45 10.93 -3.97 14.26
N LYS A 46 9.73 -4.27 13.75
CA LYS A 46 9.18 -3.70 12.52
C LYS A 46 8.35 -2.49 12.92
N VAL A 47 8.68 -1.33 12.36
CA VAL A 47 7.87 -0.11 12.46
C VAL A 47 7.28 0.18 11.10
N THR A 48 5.98 0.44 11.07
CA THR A 48 5.23 0.87 9.89
C THR A 48 4.35 2.06 10.25
N PHE A 49 3.96 2.81 9.24
CA PHE A 49 3.07 3.95 9.38
C PHE A 49 1.89 3.74 8.45
N GLU A 50 0.71 3.61 9.03
CA GLU A 50 -0.54 3.52 8.30
C GLU A 50 -1.19 4.90 8.25
N VAL A 51 -1.51 5.36 7.05
CA VAL A 51 -2.13 6.65 6.80
C VAL A 51 -3.49 6.42 6.17
N THR A 52 -4.56 6.78 6.88
CA THR A 52 -5.91 6.81 6.31
C THR A 52 -6.19 8.21 5.78
N LEU A 53 -6.66 8.32 4.55
CA LEU A 53 -7.06 9.56 3.89
C LEU A 53 -8.55 9.85 4.07
N THR A 54 -8.99 11.07 3.79
CA THR A 54 -10.39 11.49 4.00
C THR A 54 -11.40 10.75 3.13
N ASP A 55 -10.99 10.18 1.99
CA ASP A 55 -11.86 9.36 1.15
C ASP A 55 -11.82 7.87 1.53
N GLY A 56 -11.09 7.50 2.57
CA GLY A 56 -10.97 6.13 3.07
C GLY A 56 -9.85 5.33 2.43
N THR A 57 -9.04 5.89 1.54
CA THR A 57 -7.83 5.22 1.06
C THR A 57 -6.82 5.07 2.19
N GLU A 58 -6.21 3.88 2.30
CA GLU A 58 -5.17 3.56 3.26
C GLU A 58 -3.82 3.43 2.56
N VAL A 59 -2.77 3.96 3.17
CA VAL A 59 -1.40 3.87 2.67
C VAL A 59 -0.48 3.43 3.80
N GLU A 60 0.15 2.25 3.65
CA GLU A 60 1.16 1.77 4.58
C GLU A 60 2.56 2.17 4.10
N PHE A 61 3.36 2.73 4.99
CA PHE A 61 4.77 3.02 4.77
C PHE A 61 5.65 2.20 5.71
N THR A 62 6.81 1.81 5.20
CA THR A 62 7.90 1.28 6.04
C THR A 62 8.42 2.35 7.00
N GLN A 63 9.23 1.94 7.99
CA GLN A 63 9.94 2.88 8.89
C GLN A 63 10.74 3.96 8.15
N LYS A 64 11.23 3.68 6.93
CA LYS A 64 12.01 4.63 6.11
C LYS A 64 11.14 5.59 5.31
N GLY A 65 9.84 5.33 5.24
CA GLY A 65 8.87 6.09 4.49
C GLY A 65 8.64 5.62 3.05
N ASP A 66 9.27 4.52 2.65
CA ASP A 66 8.94 3.86 1.39
C ASP A 66 7.53 3.25 1.49
N TRP A 67 6.70 3.45 0.47
CA TRP A 67 5.38 2.82 0.42
C TRP A 67 5.53 1.31 0.42
N LYS A 68 4.65 0.65 1.17
CA LYS A 68 4.49 -0.79 1.20
C LYS A 68 3.14 -1.14 0.56
N GLU A 69 2.08 -0.46 0.94
CA GLU A 69 0.73 -0.78 0.50
C GLU A 69 -0.07 0.49 0.19
N VAL A 70 -0.96 0.40 -0.80
CA VAL A 70 -1.98 1.41 -1.10
C VAL A 70 -3.30 0.69 -1.35
N ASP A 71 -4.27 0.86 -0.46
CA ASP A 71 -5.62 0.29 -0.56
C ASP A 71 -6.65 1.40 -0.81
N GLY A 72 -7.35 1.31 -1.94
CA GLY A 72 -8.44 2.21 -2.29
C GLY A 72 -9.79 1.86 -1.67
N ASP A 73 -9.92 0.79 -0.88
CA ASP A 73 -11.20 0.19 -0.46
C ASP A 73 -12.10 -0.03 -1.69
N LYS A 74 -11.61 -0.83 -2.64
CA LYS A 74 -12.26 -1.15 -3.94
C LYS A 74 -12.46 0.04 -4.90
N LYS A 75 -12.08 1.26 -4.52
CA LYS A 75 -12.04 2.41 -5.44
C LYS A 75 -10.70 2.42 -6.20
N PRO A 76 -10.68 2.87 -7.46
CA PRO A 76 -9.42 3.02 -8.20
C PRO A 76 -8.45 3.96 -7.48
N ILE A 77 -7.17 3.58 -7.47
CA ILE A 77 -6.09 4.36 -6.87
C ILE A 77 -5.25 5.09 -7.94
N PRO A 78 -4.49 6.14 -7.57
CA PRO A 78 -3.42 6.65 -8.42
C PRO A 78 -2.42 5.53 -8.76
N THR A 79 -1.98 5.45 -10.00
CA THR A 79 -1.13 4.33 -10.47
C THR A 79 0.27 4.76 -10.93
N ALA A 80 0.58 6.06 -10.91
CA ALA A 80 1.83 6.60 -11.45
C ALA A 80 3.10 6.10 -10.74
N PHE A 81 2.98 5.64 -9.49
CA PHE A 81 4.08 5.09 -8.70
C PHE A 81 4.30 3.58 -8.91
N ILE A 82 3.39 2.89 -9.59
CA ILE A 82 3.42 1.45 -9.80
C ILE A 82 4.43 1.10 -10.91
N PRO A 83 5.19 0.00 -10.80
CA PRO A 83 6.09 -0.45 -11.86
C PRO A 83 5.40 -0.55 -13.22
N LYS A 84 6.01 0.04 -14.24
CA LYS A 84 5.44 0.10 -15.60
C LYS A 84 5.10 -1.29 -16.17
N THR A 85 5.88 -2.31 -15.84
CA THR A 85 5.64 -3.70 -16.28
C THR A 85 4.30 -4.26 -15.78
N ILE A 86 3.89 -3.92 -14.55
CA ILE A 86 2.59 -4.28 -13.98
C ILE A 86 1.48 -3.50 -14.70
N LEU A 87 1.64 -2.18 -14.86
CA LEU A 87 0.66 -1.33 -15.54
C LEU A 87 0.39 -1.78 -16.97
N ASP A 88 1.45 -2.10 -17.71
CA ASP A 88 1.36 -2.58 -19.08
C ASP A 88 0.62 -3.94 -19.14
N TYR A 89 0.89 -4.84 -18.18
CA TYR A 89 0.22 -6.14 -18.10
C TYR A 89 -1.28 -5.98 -17.83
N VAL A 90 -1.65 -5.20 -16.80
CA VAL A 90 -3.06 -4.95 -16.43
C VAL A 90 -3.79 -4.34 -17.62
N LYS A 91 -3.23 -3.30 -18.25
CA LYS A 91 -3.83 -2.67 -19.43
C LYS A 91 -4.02 -3.63 -20.61
N ALA A 92 -3.07 -4.53 -20.83
CA ALA A 92 -3.13 -5.47 -21.96
C ALA A 92 -4.09 -6.65 -21.73
N LYS A 93 -4.24 -7.10 -20.48
CA LYS A 93 -5.02 -8.30 -20.13
C LYS A 93 -6.40 -7.98 -19.59
N TYR A 94 -6.55 -6.84 -18.93
CA TYR A 94 -7.76 -6.39 -18.26
C TYR A 94 -8.07 -4.93 -18.65
N PRO A 95 -8.30 -4.65 -19.95
CA PRO A 95 -8.42 -3.27 -20.44
C PRO A 95 -9.62 -2.47 -19.90
N ASN A 96 -10.60 -3.16 -19.30
CA ASN A 96 -11.77 -2.54 -18.70
C ASN A 96 -11.65 -2.38 -17.16
N GLU A 97 -10.55 -2.84 -16.58
CA GLU A 97 -10.35 -2.86 -15.14
C GLU A 97 -9.32 -1.82 -14.71
N GLN A 98 -9.47 -1.36 -13.47
CA GLN A 98 -8.55 -0.44 -12.82
C GLN A 98 -7.95 -1.10 -11.57
N ILE A 99 -6.76 -0.66 -11.17
CA ILE A 99 -6.12 -1.12 -9.94
C ILE A 99 -6.78 -0.43 -8.76
N THR A 100 -7.20 -1.20 -7.76
CA THR A 100 -7.82 -0.73 -6.52
C THR A 100 -6.92 -0.91 -5.31
N HIS A 101 -5.99 -1.85 -5.37
CA HIS A 101 -5.03 -2.15 -4.31
C HIS A 101 -3.67 -2.54 -4.90
N ILE A 102 -2.60 -2.22 -4.18
CA ILE A 102 -1.29 -2.81 -4.42
C ILE A 102 -0.51 -2.94 -3.10
N ASP A 103 -0.08 -4.16 -2.75
CA ASP A 103 0.93 -4.41 -1.69
C ASP A 103 2.24 -4.82 -2.34
N LYS A 104 3.33 -4.26 -1.83
CA LYS A 104 4.71 -4.65 -2.14
C LYS A 104 5.23 -5.49 -0.99
N GLY A 105 5.02 -6.80 -1.12
CA GLY A 105 5.57 -7.81 -0.25
C GLY A 105 7.09 -7.91 -0.31
N LEU A 106 7.62 -8.88 0.44
CA LEU A 106 9.07 -9.15 0.45
C LEU A 106 9.55 -9.83 -0.85
N ARG A 107 8.64 -10.44 -1.63
CA ARG A 107 8.99 -11.29 -2.78
C ARG A 107 8.19 -10.98 -4.05
N ASP A 108 7.13 -10.21 -3.90
CA ASP A 108 6.04 -10.08 -4.84
C ASP A 108 5.39 -8.70 -4.75
N TYR A 109 4.58 -8.41 -5.75
CA TYR A 109 3.50 -7.43 -5.69
C TYR A 109 2.18 -8.18 -5.81
N ASP A 110 1.25 -7.87 -4.93
CA ASP A 110 -0.15 -8.28 -5.02
C ASP A 110 -0.97 -7.07 -5.51
N VAL A 111 -1.89 -7.29 -6.43
CA VAL A 111 -2.57 -6.20 -7.17
C VAL A 111 -4.02 -6.57 -7.40
N ASP A 112 -4.93 -5.90 -6.68
CA ASP A 112 -6.35 -6.08 -6.89
C ASP A 112 -6.90 -5.16 -7.98
N LEU A 113 -7.83 -5.72 -8.75
CA LEU A 113 -8.57 -5.04 -9.79
C LEU A 113 -10.02 -4.78 -9.40
N THR A 114 -10.66 -3.84 -10.10
CA THR A 114 -12.08 -3.49 -9.93
C THR A 114 -13.07 -4.63 -10.09
N ASN A 115 -12.70 -5.72 -10.78
CA ASN A 115 -13.52 -6.93 -10.89
C ASN A 115 -13.29 -7.97 -9.79
N GLY A 116 -12.45 -7.65 -8.79
CA GLY A 116 -12.12 -8.52 -7.68
C GLY A 116 -11.10 -9.61 -8.00
N LEU A 117 -10.40 -9.53 -9.13
CA LEU A 117 -9.22 -10.37 -9.37
C LEU A 117 -8.02 -9.82 -8.61
N ASP A 118 -7.31 -10.70 -7.93
CA ASP A 118 -6.00 -10.45 -7.32
C ASP A 118 -4.91 -11.04 -8.22
N LEU A 119 -3.91 -10.22 -8.57
CA LEU A 119 -2.83 -10.57 -9.48
C LEU A 119 -1.48 -10.47 -8.75
N GLU A 120 -0.74 -11.57 -8.75
CA GLU A 120 0.60 -11.59 -8.18
C GLU A 120 1.68 -11.44 -9.26
N PHE A 121 2.67 -10.61 -8.97
CA PHE A 121 3.86 -10.37 -9.80
C PHE A 121 5.13 -10.56 -8.98
N ASP A 122 6.23 -10.97 -9.61
CA ASP A 122 7.53 -10.90 -8.94
C ASP A 122 7.98 -9.45 -8.74
N LEU A 123 9.05 -9.22 -7.97
CA LEU A 123 9.59 -7.86 -7.74
C LEU A 123 10.11 -7.15 -9.01
N LYS A 124 10.20 -7.84 -10.16
CA LYS A 124 10.52 -7.23 -11.47
C LYS A 124 9.25 -6.88 -12.26
N GLY A 125 8.06 -7.16 -11.70
CA GLY A 125 6.76 -6.96 -12.30
C GLY A 125 6.41 -7.99 -13.37
N LYS A 126 7.02 -9.18 -13.33
CA LYS A 126 6.61 -10.31 -14.18
C LYS A 126 5.44 -11.02 -13.51
N PHE A 127 4.33 -11.14 -14.24
CA PHE A 127 3.15 -11.87 -13.78
C PHE A 127 3.49 -13.31 -13.37
N LEU A 128 2.98 -13.72 -12.22
CA LEU A 128 3.14 -15.06 -11.65
C LEU A 128 1.84 -15.85 -11.74
N ARG A 129 0.77 -15.35 -11.11
CA ARG A 129 -0.53 -16.02 -11.03
C ARG A 129 -1.66 -15.05 -10.68
N ILE A 130 -2.88 -15.54 -10.77
CA ILE A 130 -4.05 -14.93 -10.13
C ILE A 130 -4.15 -15.58 -8.74
N ASP A 131 -4.19 -14.79 -7.68
CA ASP A 131 -4.51 -15.26 -6.34
C ASP A 131 -6.02 -15.16 -6.09
N LYS A 132 -6.54 -15.96 -5.16
CA LYS A 132 -7.96 -16.32 -5.11
C LYS A 132 -8.65 -15.93 -3.82
#